data_AF-A0A934QJX0-F1
#
_entry.id   AF-A0A934QJX0-F1
#
_cell.length_a   1.000
_cell.length_b   1.000
_cell.length_c   1.000
_cell.angle_alpha   90.00
_cell.angle_beta   90.00
_cell.angle_gamma   90.00
#
_symmetry.space_group_name_H-M   'P 1'
#
loop_
_entity.id
_entity.type
_entity.pdbx_description
1 polymer ?
#
loop_
_entity_poly.entity_id
_entity_poly.type
_entity_poly.pdbx_seq_one_letter_code
_entity_poly.pdbx_strand_id
1 'polypeptide(L)'
;MPCRRRCSSSCRTGRTLRCPTPPWFRLTARRRARGGFSSAERAEAEAIGRSRGGRTTKCHGVCDERGRLRRFCMTAGQRNDIVAAWELVDGISPEADALIGDKGYDSNELRAWLEDQGLTPVIP
;
A
#
# COMPACT_ATOMS: atom_id res chain seq x y z
N MET A 1 29.69 17.80 40.38
CA MET A 1 28.45 18.52 40.75
C MET A 1 28.03 19.44 39.61
N PRO A 2 26.89 19.22 38.94
CA PRO A 2 26.39 20.17 37.95
C PRO A 2 25.29 21.07 38.53
N CYS A 3 25.55 22.36 38.32
CA CYS A 3 24.72 23.56 38.45
C CYS A 3 23.19 23.35 38.41
N ARG A 4 22.53 23.59 39.54
CA ARG A 4 21.09 23.86 39.63
C ARG A 4 20.82 25.29 39.17
N ARG A 5 20.24 25.49 37.98
CA ARG A 5 19.49 26.73 37.69
C ARG A 5 18.12 26.39 37.12
N ARG A 6 17.12 26.70 37.94
CA ARG A 6 15.68 26.56 37.74
C ARG A 6 15.26 27.54 36.63
N CYS A 7 14.63 27.03 35.58
CA CYS A 7 14.10 27.83 34.47
C CYS A 7 12.88 28.62 34.97
N SER A 8 13.02 29.95 34.96
CA SER A 8 11.96 30.89 35.32
C SER A 8 10.90 30.97 34.21
N SER A 9 9.66 31.06 34.66
CA SER A 9 8.44 31.22 33.88
C SER A 9 8.46 32.44 32.96
N SER A 10 8.63 32.26 31.65
CA SER A 10 8.05 33.10 30.58
C SER A 10 8.62 32.77 29.20
N CYS A 11 8.17 31.66 28.60
CA CYS A 11 8.42 31.38 27.18
C CYS A 11 7.12 30.96 26.49
N ARG A 12 6.17 31.90 26.36
CA ARG A 12 5.03 31.80 25.44
C ARG A 12 5.48 32.28 24.06
N THR A 13 6.15 31.43 23.29
CA THR A 13 6.24 31.51 21.83
C THR A 13 6.88 30.21 21.34
N GLY A 14 6.14 29.46 20.51
CA GLY A 14 6.50 28.12 20.03
C GLY A 14 7.72 28.08 19.10
N ARG A 15 8.91 28.20 19.67
CA ARG A 15 10.15 27.65 19.10
C ARG A 15 10.65 26.57 20.03
N THR A 16 10.29 25.33 19.75
CA THR A 16 10.81 24.18 20.49
C THR A 16 12.29 24.04 20.18
N LEU A 17 13.09 24.42 21.18
CA LEU A 17 14.49 24.05 21.33
C LEU A 17 14.62 22.53 21.13
N ARG A 18 15.64 22.18 20.34
CA ARG A 18 15.98 20.82 19.90
C ARG A 18 16.24 19.94 21.13
N CYS A 19 15.29 19.07 21.45
CA CYS A 19 15.49 18.03 22.45
C CYS A 19 16.39 16.94 21.85
N PRO A 20 17.39 16.40 22.58
CA PRO A 20 18.18 15.28 22.10
C PRO A 20 17.25 14.10 21.75
N THR A 21 17.44 13.59 20.53
CA THR A 21 16.69 12.48 19.95
C THR A 21 16.86 11.21 20.80
N PRO A 22 15.78 10.51 21.21
CA PRO A 22 15.89 9.17 21.77
C PRO A 22 16.34 8.16 20.69
N PRO A 23 16.94 7.01 21.06
CA PRO A 23 17.57 6.06 20.11
C PRO A 23 16.58 5.19 19.33
N TRP A 24 15.35 5.65 19.12
CA TRP A 24 14.33 4.91 18.38
C TRP A 24 13.68 5.80 17.32
N PHE A 25 13.46 5.22 16.13
CA PHE A 25 12.75 5.87 15.03
C PHE A 25 11.29 6.13 15.42
N ARG A 26 10.94 7.41 15.58
CA ARG A 26 9.54 7.84 15.71
C ARG A 26 8.97 8.13 14.33
N LEU A 27 8.15 7.23 13.80
CA LEU A 27 7.24 7.55 12.70
C LEU A 27 6.21 8.56 13.20
N THR A 28 6.43 9.85 12.95
CA THR A 28 5.40 10.87 13.16
C THR A 28 4.45 10.85 11.96
N ALA A 29 3.23 10.35 12.15
CA ALA A 29 2.15 10.57 11.18
C ALA A 29 1.91 12.09 11.05
N ARG A 30 2.10 12.65 9.85
CA ARG A 30 1.75 14.05 9.55
C ARG A 30 0.24 14.25 9.72
N ARG A 31 -0.13 15.42 10.26
CA ARG A 31 -1.53 15.88 10.43
C ARG A 31 -2.33 15.67 9.14
N ARG A 32 -3.50 15.02 9.24
CA ARG A 32 -4.48 14.96 8.14
C ARG A 32 -4.90 16.38 7.75
N ALA A 33 -4.97 16.62 6.43
CA ALA A 33 -5.62 17.79 5.87
C ALA A 33 -7.10 17.82 6.29
N ARG A 34 -7.64 19.02 6.52
CA ARG A 34 -9.08 19.22 6.80
C ARG A 34 -9.83 19.21 5.46
N GLY A 35 -10.28 18.03 5.06
CA GLY A 35 -11.23 17.80 3.98
C GLY A 35 -11.99 16.52 4.31
N GLY A 36 -13.33 16.57 4.30
CA GLY A 36 -14.14 15.39 4.55
C GLY A 36 -14.24 14.54 3.28
N PHE A 37 -13.73 13.31 3.32
CA PHE A 37 -14.03 12.31 2.29
C PHE A 37 -15.47 11.83 2.46
N SER A 38 -16.18 11.62 1.35
CA SER A 38 -17.47 10.96 1.33
C SER A 38 -17.36 9.53 1.88
N SER A 39 -18.51 8.95 2.25
CA SER A 39 -18.55 7.56 2.69
C SER A 39 -18.09 6.57 1.61
N ALA A 40 -18.22 6.93 0.32
CA ALA A 40 -17.77 6.09 -0.79
C ALA A 40 -16.25 6.16 -0.93
N GLU A 41 -15.66 7.34 -0.90
CA GLU A 41 -14.20 7.54 -0.97
C GLU A 41 -13.47 6.88 0.21
N ARG A 42 -14.05 6.92 1.42
CA ARG A 42 -13.51 6.16 2.57
C ARG A 42 -13.61 4.66 2.35
N ALA A 43 -14.74 4.16 1.86
CA ALA A 43 -14.91 2.73 1.62
C ALA A 43 -13.92 2.23 0.56
N GLU A 44 -13.68 3.00 -0.49
CA GLU A 44 -12.66 2.68 -1.50
C GLU A 44 -11.24 2.68 -0.91
N ALA A 45 -10.89 3.71 -0.12
CA ALA A 45 -9.60 3.78 0.58
C ALA A 45 -9.40 2.64 1.59
N GLU A 46 -10.47 2.09 2.14
CA GLU A 46 -10.46 0.95 3.07
C GLU A 46 -10.65 -0.40 2.33
N ALA A 47 -10.65 -0.41 0.99
CA ALA A 47 -10.90 -1.59 0.16
C ALA A 47 -12.23 -2.31 0.47
N ILE A 48 -13.24 -1.57 0.91
CA ILE A 48 -14.59 -2.07 1.20
C ILE A 48 -15.47 -1.88 -0.02
N GLY A 49 -15.88 -2.99 -0.59
CA GLY A 49 -16.81 -3.04 -1.70
C GLY A 49 -18.25 -3.29 -1.30
N ARG A 50 -19.17 -3.04 -2.25
CA ARG A 50 -20.59 -3.37 -2.13
C ARG A 50 -20.97 -4.40 -3.17
N SER A 51 -21.55 -5.51 -2.71
CA SER A 51 -22.12 -6.56 -3.55
C SER A 51 -23.57 -6.85 -3.14
N ARG A 52 -24.28 -7.68 -3.91
CA ARG A 52 -25.63 -8.15 -3.53
C ARG A 52 -25.65 -8.90 -2.19
N GLY A 53 -24.53 -9.53 -1.81
CA GLY A 53 -24.36 -10.25 -0.54
C GLY A 53 -23.89 -9.37 0.63
N GLY A 54 -23.75 -8.06 0.44
CA GLY A 54 -23.26 -7.13 1.46
C GLY A 54 -21.86 -6.59 1.15
N ARG A 55 -21.13 -6.22 2.22
CA ARG A 55 -19.78 -5.64 2.10
C ARG A 55 -18.74 -6.71 1.80
N THR A 56 -17.93 -6.50 0.78
CA THR A 56 -16.94 -7.47 0.32
C THR A 56 -15.59 -6.83 -0.01
N THR A 57 -14.51 -7.58 0.18
CA THR A 57 -13.14 -7.14 -0.12
C THR A 57 -12.42 -8.29 -0.81
N LYS A 58 -11.60 -7.98 -1.81
CA LYS A 58 -10.75 -8.93 -2.51
C LYS A 58 -9.32 -8.78 -2.02
N CYS A 59 -8.64 -9.91 -1.85
CA CYS A 59 -7.25 -9.99 -1.48
C CYS A 59 -6.48 -10.55 -2.68
N HIS A 60 -5.47 -9.83 -3.14
CA HIS A 60 -4.65 -10.23 -4.27
C HIS A 60 -3.19 -10.31 -3.82
N GLY A 61 -2.44 -11.24 -4.39
CA GLY A 61 -1.04 -11.41 -4.03
C GLY A 61 -0.24 -12.11 -5.11
N VAL A 62 1.05 -11.81 -5.14
CA VAL A 62 2.03 -12.50 -5.97
C VAL A 62 2.97 -13.25 -5.06
N CYS A 63 3.09 -14.54 -5.30
CA CYS A 63 4.01 -15.43 -4.62
C CYS A 63 5.15 -15.82 -5.54
N ASP A 64 6.30 -16.14 -4.95
CA ASP A 64 7.42 -16.73 -5.68
C ASP A 64 7.30 -18.27 -5.76
N GLU A 65 8.30 -18.90 -6.37
CA GLU A 65 8.38 -20.35 -6.58
C GLU A 65 8.42 -21.16 -5.27
N ARG A 66 8.74 -20.52 -4.15
CA ARG A 66 8.77 -21.12 -2.81
C ARG A 66 7.52 -20.81 -2.00
N GLY A 67 6.53 -20.15 -2.60
CA GLY A 67 5.30 -19.73 -1.92
C GLY A 67 5.47 -18.54 -0.98
N ARG A 68 6.58 -17.78 -1.08
CA ARG A 68 6.75 -16.55 -0.30
C ARG A 68 5.98 -15.43 -0.98
N LEU A 69 5.08 -14.79 -0.25
CA LEU A 69 4.31 -13.64 -0.72
C LEU A 69 5.25 -12.44 -0.93
N ARG A 70 5.47 -12.05 -2.18
CA ARG A 70 6.32 -10.91 -2.56
C ARG A 70 5.54 -9.60 -2.53
N ARG A 71 4.29 -9.64 -2.97
CA ARG A 71 3.39 -8.47 -3.02
C ARG A 71 1.98 -8.86 -2.66
N PHE A 72 1.27 -7.91 -2.09
CA PHE A 72 -0.10 -8.08 -1.64
C PHE A 72 -0.85 -6.75 -1.75
N CYS A 73 -2.05 -6.77 -2.32
CA CYS A 73 -2.93 -5.61 -2.37
C CYS A 73 -4.38 -6.03 -2.09
N MET A 74 -5.16 -5.09 -1.55
CA MET A 74 -6.57 -5.30 -1.26
C MET A 74 -7.39 -4.34 -2.11
N THR A 75 -8.50 -4.83 -2.66
CA THR A 75 -9.42 -4.00 -3.43
C THR A 75 -10.86 -4.18 -2.96
N ALA A 76 -11.68 -3.15 -3.17
CA ALA A 76 -13.11 -3.25 -2.97
C ALA A 76 -13.69 -4.39 -3.82
N GLY A 77 -14.58 -5.22 -3.25
CA GLY A 77 -15.00 -6.47 -3.90
C GLY A 77 -15.71 -6.32 -5.26
N GLN A 78 -16.27 -5.15 -5.60
CA GLN A 78 -16.79 -4.88 -6.94
C GLN A 78 -15.72 -4.50 -7.97
N ARG A 79 -14.48 -4.24 -7.55
CA ARG A 79 -13.40 -3.83 -8.43
C ARG A 79 -12.96 -5.02 -9.30
N ASN A 80 -12.61 -4.73 -10.54
CA ASN A 80 -12.09 -5.73 -11.47
C ASN A 80 -10.67 -6.14 -11.06
N ASP A 81 -10.39 -7.44 -11.13
CA ASP A 81 -9.13 -8.05 -10.75
C ASP A 81 -7.97 -7.56 -11.62
N ILE A 82 -8.22 -7.21 -12.89
CA ILE A 82 -7.18 -6.67 -13.78
C ILE A 82 -6.52 -5.41 -13.23
N VAL A 83 -7.25 -4.59 -12.47
CA VAL A 83 -6.72 -3.36 -11.88
C VAL A 83 -5.70 -3.69 -10.78
N ALA A 84 -5.96 -4.76 -10.03
CA ALA A 84 -5.03 -5.27 -9.03
C ALA A 84 -3.81 -5.95 -9.68
N ALA A 85 -3.98 -6.65 -10.82
CA ALA A 85 -2.86 -7.24 -11.55
C ALA A 85 -1.79 -6.20 -11.91
N TRP A 86 -2.19 -5.06 -12.48
CA TRP A 86 -1.25 -3.99 -12.82
C TRP A 86 -0.45 -3.49 -11.60
N GLU A 87 -1.13 -3.29 -10.47
CA GLU A 87 -0.49 -2.85 -9.22
C GLU A 87 0.47 -3.92 -8.66
N LEU A 88 0.14 -5.20 -8.86
CA LEU A 88 0.96 -6.31 -8.42
C LEU A 88 2.22 -6.47 -9.27
N VAL A 89 2.12 -6.36 -10.60
CA VAL A 89 3.26 -6.57 -11.51
C VAL A 89 4.19 -5.35 -11.57
N ASP A 90 3.71 -4.15 -11.26
CA ASP A 90 4.48 -2.91 -11.33
C ASP A 90 5.69 -2.91 -10.37
N GLY A 91 6.89 -3.14 -10.88
CA GLY A 91 8.12 -3.20 -10.08
C GLY A 91 8.40 -4.55 -9.42
N ILE A 92 7.83 -5.64 -9.96
CA ILE A 92 8.45 -6.96 -9.81
C ILE A 92 9.63 -7.01 -10.77
N SER A 93 10.85 -7.05 -10.24
CA SER A 93 12.04 -7.26 -11.06
C SER A 93 11.96 -8.64 -11.73
N PRO A 94 12.37 -8.78 -13.01
CA PRO A 94 12.30 -10.03 -13.77
C PRO A 94 13.35 -11.04 -13.31
N GLU A 95 13.27 -11.48 -12.06
CA GLU A 95 13.96 -12.68 -11.57
C GLU A 95 13.22 -13.97 -11.98
N ALA A 96 11.98 -13.85 -12.46
CA ALA A 96 11.11 -14.95 -12.85
C ALA A 96 11.03 -15.08 -14.37
N ASP A 97 10.88 -16.31 -14.87
CA ASP A 97 10.72 -16.61 -16.31
C ASP A 97 9.24 -16.62 -16.76
N ALA A 98 8.31 -16.84 -15.83
CA ALA A 98 6.89 -16.96 -16.12
C ALA A 98 6.03 -16.39 -14.97
N LEU A 99 4.86 -15.87 -15.33
CA LEU A 99 3.84 -15.42 -14.39
C LEU A 99 2.58 -16.28 -14.56
N ILE A 100 2.20 -16.98 -13.49
CA ILE A 100 0.97 -17.77 -13.44
C ILE A 100 -0.10 -16.92 -12.75
N GLY A 101 -1.26 -16.77 -13.41
CA GLY A 101 -2.36 -15.97 -12.88
C GLY A 101 -3.72 -16.63 -13.09
N ASP A 102 -4.68 -16.23 -12.28
CA ASP A 102 -6.09 -16.59 -12.47
C ASP A 102 -6.69 -15.92 -13.72
N LYS A 103 -7.73 -16.54 -14.28
CA LYS A 103 -8.49 -16.02 -15.42
C LYS A 103 -9.03 -14.60 -15.22
N GLY A 104 -9.29 -14.19 -13.99
CA GLY A 104 -9.74 -12.82 -13.68
C GLY A 104 -8.72 -11.73 -14.04
N TYR A 105 -7.44 -12.11 -14.20
CA TYR A 105 -6.36 -11.21 -14.62
C TYR A 105 -6.11 -11.23 -16.13
N ASP A 106 -6.92 -11.96 -16.91
CA ASP A 106 -6.74 -12.06 -18.35
C ASP A 106 -7.00 -10.73 -19.07
N SER A 107 -6.01 -10.25 -19.80
CA SER A 107 -6.05 -9.06 -20.65
C SER A 107 -4.93 -9.16 -21.68
N ASN A 108 -5.24 -8.81 -22.93
CA ASN A 108 -4.25 -8.82 -24.01
C ASN A 108 -3.13 -7.81 -23.72
N GLU A 109 -3.47 -6.67 -23.13
CA GLU A 109 -2.54 -5.62 -22.74
C GLU A 109 -1.58 -6.10 -21.65
N LEU A 110 -2.09 -6.82 -20.64
CA LEU A 110 -1.26 -7.37 -19.58
C LEU A 110 -0.32 -8.45 -20.13
N ARG A 111 -0.83 -9.35 -20.98
CA ARG A 111 -0.01 -10.40 -21.62
C ARG A 111 1.13 -9.79 -22.45
N ALA A 112 0.82 -8.83 -23.30
CA ALA A 112 1.82 -8.15 -24.13
C ALA A 112 2.87 -7.42 -23.28
N TRP A 113 2.45 -6.77 -22.20
CA TRP A 113 3.38 -6.12 -21.27
C TRP A 113 4.29 -7.12 -20.57
N LEU A 114 3.76 -8.27 -20.11
CA LEU A 114 4.57 -9.33 -19.50
C LEU A 114 5.60 -9.87 -20.49
N GLU A 115 5.19 -10.12 -21.74
CA GLU A 115 6.09 -10.59 -22.80
C GLU A 115 7.21 -9.58 -23.11
N ASP A 116 6.90 -8.27 -23.14
CA ASP A 116 7.90 -7.21 -23.31
C ASP A 116 8.91 -7.15 -22.15
N GLN A 117 8.48 -7.50 -20.93
CA GLN A 117 9.36 -7.64 -19.78
C GLN A 117 10.12 -8.98 -19.74
N GLY A 118 9.95 -9.85 -20.75
CA GLY A 118 10.58 -11.17 -20.83
C GLY A 118 9.91 -12.26 -19.99
N LEU A 119 8.69 -12.02 -19.50
CA LEU A 119 7.91 -12.97 -18.71
C LEU A 119 6.92 -13.72 -19.62
N THR A 120 6.83 -15.04 -19.46
CA THR A 120 5.79 -15.84 -20.14
C THR A 120 4.47 -15.78 -19.35
N PRO A 121 3.38 -15.22 -19.89
CA PRO A 121 2.09 -15.18 -19.21
C PRO A 121 1.35 -16.52 -19.31
N VAL A 122 1.10 -17.17 -18.17
CA VAL A 122 0.32 -18.41 -18.05
C VAL A 122 -0.99 -18.09 -17.34
N ILE A 123 -1.99 -17.67 -18.11
CA ILE A 123 -3.34 -17.32 -17.63
C ILE A 123 -4.38 -18.19 -18.37
N PRO A 124 -5.22 -18.97 -17.66
CA PRO A 124 -6.19 -19.93 -18.23
C PRO A 124 -7.50 -19.32 -18.73
#